data_AF-A0A7K3TIN4-F1
#
_entry.id   AF-A0A7K3TIN4-F1
#
_cell.length_a   1.000
_cell.length_b   1.000
_cell.length_c   1.000
_cell.angle_alpha   90.00
_cell.angle_beta   90.00
_cell.angle_gamma   90.00
#
_symmetry.space_group_name_H-M   'P 1'
#
loop_
_entity.id
_entity.type
_entity.pdbx_description
1 polymer ?
#
loop_
_entity_poly.entity_id
_entity_poly.type
_entity_poly.pdbx_seq_one_letter_code
_entity_poly.pdbx_strand_id
1 'polypeptide(L)'
;MALLTPKDIREHTFQTVRFKEGYDVDEVDDFLDQVTETVEALTKQAVAAGAATQSLGPDVAPLNAKISELSAQLDALKAENAQLKSGAASAQTAAGAAAAGKIAEAEENAKALASQNEQLKGQVDQLNKQIDQLTAQAAQGGDNAKALADQLSAVQNERTEALKRAEQLTNELAEAKSQTAAASAQVEQAKAQIQQVTGQANAQIESLNKQLEESKQREESLREQVAKIEPSTETGSLKKIAGAGADATSEPERATAMLTLAMQLHDQYVDKGKAKGAELIADGQAKHDEAVSKANDYSTRTRTEADDYSKRVHNDADSYSERVRSEADGYSVKTRQDADTYSKNKHNELETYEQEVQKRAQEYDKQTRDGADKYAADVKDKLITQSKVIEGNIQGLKQFEAEYRSRLTEFLGQLVNQVSDTNAFQNVEANYPGKH
;
A
#
# COMPACT_ATOMS: atom_id res chain seq x y z
N MET A 1 -26.20 -66.79 38.10
CA MET A 1 -27.41 -67.64 38.05
C MET A 1 -28.27 -67.14 36.91
N ALA A 2 -28.78 -68.04 36.07
CA ALA A 2 -29.61 -67.66 34.93
C ALA A 2 -30.98 -67.20 35.46
N LEU A 3 -31.40 -65.99 35.09
CA LEU A 3 -32.74 -65.51 35.43
C LEU A 3 -33.76 -66.27 34.58
N LEU A 4 -34.73 -66.96 35.19
CA LEU A 4 -35.80 -67.62 34.45
C LEU A 4 -36.57 -66.58 33.65
N THR A 5 -36.75 -66.87 32.36
CA THR A 5 -37.61 -66.04 31.53
C THR A 5 -39.08 -66.42 31.76
N PRO A 6 -40.04 -65.52 31.47
CA PRO A 6 -41.46 -65.85 31.52
C PRO A 6 -41.87 -67.04 30.64
N LYS A 7 -41.05 -67.38 29.64
CA LYS A 7 -41.23 -68.56 28.77
C LYS A 7 -40.81 -69.83 29.50
N ASP A 8 -39.67 -69.81 30.19
CA ASP A 8 -39.16 -70.94 30.98
C ASP A 8 -40.15 -71.32 32.10
N ILE A 9 -40.85 -70.34 32.67
CA ILE A 9 -41.88 -70.58 33.70
C ILE A 9 -43.11 -71.29 33.12
N ARG A 10 -43.52 -70.94 31.89
CA ARG A 10 -44.71 -71.51 31.25
C ARG A 10 -44.49 -72.90 30.68
N GLU A 11 -43.27 -73.19 30.24
CA GLU A 11 -42.91 -74.46 29.62
C GLU A 11 -42.44 -75.50 30.66
N HIS A 12 -42.34 -75.12 31.94
CA HIS A 12 -41.94 -76.03 33.02
C HIS A 12 -43.01 -77.09 33.31
N THR A 13 -42.64 -78.36 33.23
CA THR A 13 -43.53 -79.51 33.51
C THR A 13 -43.00 -80.31 34.68
N PHE A 14 -43.79 -80.44 35.74
CA PHE A 14 -43.44 -81.19 36.95
C PHE A 14 -43.63 -82.71 36.77
N GLN A 15 -42.78 -83.53 37.39
CA GLN A 15 -42.90 -84.98 37.34
C GLN A 15 -43.97 -85.50 38.31
N THR A 16 -44.73 -86.52 37.91
CA THR A 16 -45.79 -87.15 38.73
C THR A 16 -45.27 -88.39 39.48
N VAL A 17 -45.66 -88.60 40.73
CA VAL A 17 -45.14 -89.69 41.57
C VAL A 17 -45.89 -91.02 41.29
N ARG A 18 -45.15 -92.12 41.03
CA ARG A 18 -45.68 -93.38 40.46
C ARG A 18 -46.78 -94.13 41.23
N PHE A 19 -47.10 -93.76 42.48
CA PHE A 19 -48.07 -94.50 43.30
C PHE A 19 -49.03 -93.64 44.14
N LYS A 20 -49.11 -92.33 43.89
CA LYS A 20 -50.15 -91.44 44.44
C LYS A 20 -50.44 -90.32 43.43
N GLU A 21 -51.69 -89.87 43.36
CA GLU A 21 -52.02 -88.65 42.60
C GLU A 21 -51.32 -87.45 43.26
N GLY A 22 -50.32 -86.89 42.58
CA GLY A 22 -49.54 -85.76 43.07
C GLY A 22 -48.26 -85.50 42.26
N TYR A 23 -47.81 -84.25 42.29
CA TYR A 23 -46.50 -83.82 41.82
C TYR A 23 -45.46 -83.98 42.95
N ASP A 24 -44.19 -84.09 42.59
CA ASP A 24 -43.11 -84.07 43.57
C ASP A 24 -43.06 -82.68 44.25
N VAL A 25 -43.28 -82.65 45.56
CA VAL A 25 -43.41 -81.39 46.31
C VAL A 25 -42.06 -80.68 46.40
N ASP A 26 -40.96 -81.43 46.50
CA ASP A 26 -39.61 -80.86 46.59
C ASP A 26 -39.21 -80.16 45.27
N GLU A 27 -39.60 -80.71 44.11
CA GLU A 27 -39.35 -80.12 42.79
C GLU A 27 -40.17 -78.83 42.58
N VAL A 28 -41.41 -78.80 43.09
CA VAL A 28 -42.28 -77.62 43.03
C VAL A 28 -41.74 -76.51 43.92
N ASP A 29 -41.29 -76.84 45.13
CA ASP A 29 -40.72 -75.87 46.07
C ASP A 29 -39.40 -75.27 45.53
N ASP A 30 -38.49 -76.10 44.99
CA ASP A 30 -37.24 -75.64 44.36
C ASP A 30 -37.50 -74.69 43.18
N PHE A 31 -38.54 -74.95 42.38
CA PHE A 31 -38.92 -74.09 41.27
C PHE A 31 -39.56 -72.76 41.74
N LEU A 32 -40.39 -72.79 42.78
CA LEU A 32 -40.98 -71.59 43.37
C LEU A 32 -39.92 -70.69 44.01
N ASP A 33 -38.88 -71.26 44.62
CA ASP A 33 -37.74 -70.50 45.14
C ASP A 33 -36.97 -69.80 44.01
N GLN A 34 -36.73 -70.48 42.88
CA GLN A 34 -36.10 -69.86 41.70
C GLN A 34 -36.98 -68.76 41.07
N VAL A 35 -38.30 -68.95 40.99
CA VAL A 35 -39.23 -67.90 40.52
C VAL A 35 -39.22 -66.71 41.48
N THR A 36 -39.17 -66.95 42.79
CA THR A 36 -39.14 -65.87 43.79
C THR A 36 -37.82 -65.10 43.72
N GLU A 37 -36.68 -65.78 43.60
CA GLU A 37 -35.36 -65.16 43.46
C GLU A 37 -35.27 -64.32 42.17
N THR A 38 -35.83 -64.81 41.07
CA THR A 38 -35.84 -64.08 39.78
C THR A 38 -36.76 -62.87 39.82
N VAL A 39 -37.93 -62.98 40.43
CA VAL A 39 -38.84 -61.84 40.66
C VAL A 39 -38.21 -60.80 41.60
N GLU A 40 -37.55 -61.23 42.67
CA GLU A 40 -36.83 -60.31 43.55
C GLU A 40 -35.65 -59.62 42.84
N ALA A 41 -34.90 -60.36 42.01
CA ALA A 41 -33.79 -59.80 41.23
C ALA A 41 -34.28 -58.81 40.17
N LEU A 42 -35.35 -59.14 39.44
CA LEU A 42 -36.00 -58.24 38.48
C LEU A 42 -36.60 -57.01 39.17
N THR A 43 -37.18 -57.18 40.37
CA THR A 43 -37.71 -56.07 41.17
C THR A 43 -36.57 -55.18 41.67
N LYS A 44 -35.46 -55.74 42.15
CA LYS A 44 -34.25 -54.98 42.52
C LYS A 44 -33.67 -54.23 41.33
N GLN A 45 -33.66 -54.83 40.14
CA GLN A 45 -33.16 -54.21 38.91
C GLN A 45 -34.09 -53.10 38.41
N ALA A 46 -35.41 -53.27 38.49
CA ALA A 46 -36.40 -52.24 38.17
C ALA A 46 -36.38 -51.07 39.16
N VAL A 47 -36.19 -51.34 40.46
CA VAL A 47 -36.04 -50.31 41.49
C VAL A 47 -34.72 -49.57 41.35
N ALA A 48 -33.62 -50.25 41.00
CA ALA A 48 -32.33 -49.60 40.71
C ALA A 48 -32.39 -48.72 39.45
N ALA A 49 -33.09 -49.17 38.39
CA ALA A 49 -33.35 -48.38 37.19
C ALA A 49 -34.27 -47.17 37.49
N GLY A 50 -35.30 -47.36 38.32
CA GLY A 50 -36.18 -46.28 38.79
C GLY A 50 -35.46 -45.23 39.65
N ALA A 51 -34.55 -45.65 40.52
CA ALA A 51 -33.73 -44.74 41.33
C ALA A 51 -32.72 -43.95 40.49
N ALA A 52 -32.11 -44.57 39.47
CA ALA A 52 -31.16 -43.92 38.57
C ALA A 52 -31.84 -42.88 37.63
N THR A 53 -33.05 -43.17 37.15
CA THR A 53 -33.82 -42.21 36.33
C THR A 53 -34.32 -41.01 37.15
N GLN A 54 -34.63 -41.20 38.44
CA GLN A 54 -35.05 -40.13 39.33
C GLN A 54 -33.88 -39.20 39.76
N SER A 55 -32.63 -39.68 39.78
CA SER A 55 -31.45 -38.84 40.04
C SER A 55 -30.95 -38.06 38.82
N LEU A 56 -31.26 -38.51 37.60
CA LEU A 56 -30.84 -37.83 36.37
C LEU A 56 -31.74 -36.62 36.03
N GLY A 57 -33.04 -36.70 36.29
CA GLY A 57 -34.01 -35.59 36.11
C GLY A 57 -33.62 -34.24 36.77
N PRO A 58 -33.17 -34.21 38.04
CA PRO A 58 -32.71 -32.97 38.68
C PRO A 58 -31.36 -32.46 38.18
N ASP A 59 -30.55 -33.25 37.45
CA ASP A 59 -29.26 -32.82 36.89
C ASP A 59 -29.41 -32.23 35.46
N VAL A 60 -30.38 -32.68 34.66
CA VAL A 60 -30.65 -32.13 33.32
C VAL A 60 -31.36 -30.77 33.35
N ALA A 61 -32.17 -30.48 34.38
CA ALA A 61 -32.84 -29.20 34.54
C ALA A 61 -31.89 -27.99 34.77
N PRO A 62 -30.90 -28.04 35.69
CA PRO A 62 -29.92 -26.97 35.87
C PRO A 62 -28.96 -26.87 34.67
N LEU A 63 -28.66 -27.97 33.98
CA LEU A 63 -27.88 -27.94 32.73
C LEU A 63 -28.63 -27.18 31.63
N ASN A 64 -29.92 -27.45 31.43
CA ASN A 64 -30.75 -26.74 30.45
C ASN A 64 -30.90 -25.25 30.78
N ALA A 65 -31.07 -24.91 32.06
CA ALA A 65 -31.08 -23.52 32.51
C ALA A 65 -29.76 -22.81 32.19
N LYS A 66 -28.63 -23.49 32.42
CA LYS A 66 -27.29 -22.97 32.14
C LYS A 66 -27.00 -22.86 30.65
N ILE A 67 -27.45 -23.80 29.81
CA ILE A 67 -27.36 -23.71 28.34
C ILE A 67 -28.20 -22.54 27.83
N SER A 68 -29.41 -22.35 28.35
CA SER A 68 -30.26 -21.21 27.98
C SER A 68 -29.64 -19.87 28.40
N GLU A 69 -29.04 -19.80 29.58
CA GLU A 69 -28.36 -18.60 30.08
C GLU A 69 -27.09 -18.29 29.30
N LEU A 70 -26.23 -19.29 29.05
CA LEU A 70 -25.04 -19.12 28.21
C LEU A 70 -25.40 -18.76 26.77
N SER A 71 -26.48 -19.31 26.21
CA SER A 71 -26.93 -18.97 24.85
C SER A 71 -27.44 -17.53 24.78
N ALA A 72 -28.23 -17.09 25.77
CA ALA A 72 -28.69 -15.71 25.86
C ALA A 72 -27.52 -14.72 26.05
N GLN A 73 -26.53 -15.06 26.87
CA GLN A 73 -25.32 -14.26 27.04
C GLN A 73 -24.48 -14.22 25.77
N LEU A 74 -24.38 -15.33 25.03
CA LEU A 74 -23.64 -15.41 23.77
C LEU A 74 -24.30 -14.55 22.68
N ASP A 75 -25.63 -14.58 22.58
CA ASP A 75 -26.37 -13.76 21.62
C ASP A 75 -26.29 -12.27 21.98
N ALA A 76 -26.38 -11.92 23.27
CA ALA A 76 -26.16 -10.56 23.75
C ALA A 76 -24.74 -10.06 23.45
N LEU A 77 -23.70 -10.85 23.76
CA LEU A 77 -22.30 -10.51 23.49
C LEU A 77 -21.98 -10.45 21.99
N LYS A 78 -22.65 -11.26 21.16
CA LYS A 78 -22.54 -11.19 19.69
C LYS A 78 -23.20 -9.93 19.13
N ALA A 79 -24.38 -9.57 19.63
CA ALA A 79 -25.07 -8.34 19.24
C ALA A 79 -24.27 -7.10 19.67
N GLU A 80 -23.77 -7.09 20.91
CA GLU A 80 -22.92 -6.03 21.43
C GLU A 80 -21.60 -5.94 20.64
N ASN A 81 -20.96 -7.06 20.30
CA ASN A 81 -19.78 -7.05 19.43
C ASN A 81 -20.09 -6.56 18.02
N ALA A 82 -21.24 -6.91 17.44
CA ALA A 82 -21.65 -6.40 16.13
C ALA A 82 -21.90 -4.89 16.18
N GLN A 83 -22.48 -4.38 17.27
CA GLN A 83 -22.65 -2.94 17.51
C GLN A 83 -21.33 -2.21 17.78
N LEU A 84 -20.44 -2.78 18.60
CA LEU A 84 -19.12 -2.20 18.87
C LEU A 84 -18.24 -2.22 17.63
N LYS A 85 -18.33 -3.26 16.80
CA LYS A 85 -17.57 -3.38 15.55
C LYS A 85 -18.10 -2.45 14.47
N SER A 86 -19.42 -2.31 14.34
CA SER A 86 -20.00 -1.33 13.41
C SER A 86 -19.79 0.11 13.90
N GLY A 87 -19.91 0.37 15.20
CA GLY A 87 -19.57 1.63 15.85
C GLY A 87 -18.10 2.00 15.67
N ALA A 88 -17.17 1.09 15.96
CA ALA A 88 -15.74 1.29 15.77
C ALA A 88 -15.38 1.47 14.28
N ALA A 89 -15.98 0.69 13.37
CA ALA A 89 -15.77 0.88 11.93
C ALA A 89 -16.28 2.25 11.46
N SER A 90 -17.44 2.70 11.94
CA SER A 90 -17.97 4.03 11.60
C SER A 90 -17.12 5.16 12.18
N ALA A 91 -16.67 5.03 13.43
CA ALA A 91 -15.79 5.99 14.09
C ALA A 91 -14.40 6.03 13.43
N GLN A 92 -13.90 4.89 12.98
CA GLN A 92 -12.63 4.77 12.26
C GLN A 92 -12.71 5.30 10.84
N THR A 93 -13.85 5.14 10.17
CA THR A 93 -14.09 5.72 8.84
C THR A 93 -14.26 7.24 8.94
N ALA A 94 -14.97 7.74 9.95
CA ALA A 94 -15.15 9.17 10.18
C ALA A 94 -13.85 9.86 10.65
N ALA A 95 -13.11 9.26 11.61
CA ALA A 95 -11.82 9.76 12.05
C ALA A 95 -10.75 9.63 10.95
N GLY A 96 -10.79 8.54 10.17
CA GLY A 96 -9.93 8.34 9.01
C GLY A 96 -10.20 9.36 7.90
N ALA A 97 -11.47 9.66 7.60
CA ALA A 97 -11.84 10.69 6.63
C ALA A 97 -11.46 12.10 7.10
N ALA A 98 -11.68 12.42 8.38
CA ALA A 98 -11.30 13.71 8.96
C ALA A 98 -9.77 13.89 9.01
N ALA A 99 -9.02 12.84 9.34
CA ALA A 99 -7.56 12.87 9.32
C ALA A 99 -7.01 12.91 7.89
N ALA A 100 -7.60 12.16 6.95
CA ALA A 100 -7.24 12.22 5.54
C ALA A 100 -7.49 13.61 4.94
N GLY A 101 -8.60 14.27 5.32
CA GLY A 101 -8.88 15.65 4.93
C GLY A 101 -7.82 16.64 5.44
N LYS A 102 -7.45 16.54 6.73
CA LYS A 102 -6.39 17.38 7.31
C LYS A 102 -5.01 17.10 6.72
N ILE A 103 -4.70 15.84 6.41
CA ILE A 103 -3.45 15.45 5.75
C ILE A 103 -3.43 16.01 4.31
N ALA A 104 -4.54 15.91 3.57
CA ALA A 104 -4.64 16.46 2.22
C ALA A 104 -4.49 17.99 2.21
N GLU A 105 -5.15 18.71 3.12
CA GLU A 105 -4.96 20.16 3.28
C GLU A 105 -3.50 20.50 3.65
N ALA A 106 -2.87 19.75 4.55
CA ALA A 106 -1.47 19.97 4.93
C ALA A 106 -0.49 19.67 3.79
N GLU A 107 -0.75 18.63 2.98
CA GLU A 107 0.02 18.29 1.79
C GLU A 107 -0.12 19.34 0.68
N GLU A 108 -1.32 19.89 0.50
CA GLU A 108 -1.59 20.97 -0.44
C GLU A 108 -0.90 22.26 -0.01
N ASN A 109 -0.97 22.61 1.27
CA ASN A 109 -0.23 23.74 1.86
C ASN A 109 1.29 23.55 1.74
N ALA A 110 1.81 22.34 1.97
CA ALA A 110 3.24 22.05 1.78
C ALA A 110 3.67 22.16 0.32
N LYS A 111 2.82 21.75 -0.64
CA LYS A 111 3.07 21.95 -2.08
C LYS A 111 3.07 23.44 -2.44
N ALA A 112 2.12 24.21 -1.92
CA ALA A 112 2.05 25.66 -2.17
C ALA A 112 3.30 26.38 -1.63
N LEU A 113 3.72 26.06 -0.40
CA LEU A 113 4.95 26.57 0.21
C LEU A 113 6.21 26.15 -0.56
N ALA A 114 6.27 24.90 -1.04
CA ALA A 114 7.38 24.43 -1.88
C ALA A 114 7.46 25.21 -3.21
N SER A 115 6.32 25.44 -3.87
CA SER A 115 6.26 26.24 -5.09
C SER A 115 6.70 27.69 -4.86
N GLN A 116 6.32 28.29 -3.74
CA GLN A 116 6.76 29.65 -3.37
C GLN A 116 8.27 29.71 -3.12
N ASN A 117 8.84 28.70 -2.46
CA ASN A 117 10.29 28.60 -2.25
C ASN A 117 11.05 28.48 -3.57
N GLU A 118 10.56 27.69 -4.52
CA GLU A 118 11.17 27.57 -5.85
C GLU A 118 11.13 28.92 -6.61
N GLN A 119 10.01 29.65 -6.52
CA GLN A 119 9.87 30.99 -7.10
C GLN A 119 10.82 32.02 -6.48
N LEU A 120 10.92 32.06 -5.15
CA LEU A 120 11.84 32.96 -4.43
C LEU A 120 13.29 32.65 -4.76
N LYS A 121 13.65 31.37 -4.89
CA LYS A 121 14.99 30.95 -5.31
C LYS A 121 15.31 31.47 -6.72
N GLY A 122 14.36 31.35 -7.65
CA GLY A 122 14.49 31.92 -8.99
C GLY A 122 14.64 33.45 -8.99
N GLN A 123 13.92 34.16 -8.12
CA GLN A 123 14.07 35.61 -7.94
C GLN A 123 15.46 35.98 -7.39
N VAL A 124 15.96 35.24 -6.39
CA VAL A 124 17.31 35.45 -5.85
C VAL A 124 18.38 35.22 -6.91
N ASP A 125 18.24 34.22 -7.78
CA ASP A 125 19.16 33.98 -8.89
C ASP A 125 19.14 35.11 -9.94
N GLN A 126 17.97 35.68 -10.22
CA GLN A 126 17.84 36.85 -11.10
C GLN A 126 18.47 38.11 -10.48
N LEU A 127 18.22 38.37 -9.20
CA LEU A 127 18.81 39.49 -8.48
C LEU A 127 20.34 39.35 -8.41
N ASN A 128 20.88 38.15 -8.20
CA ASN A 128 22.33 37.91 -8.25
C ASN A 128 22.92 38.26 -9.63
N LYS A 129 22.26 37.86 -10.73
CA LYS A 129 22.70 38.22 -12.09
C LYS A 129 22.66 39.74 -12.34
N GLN A 130 21.65 40.43 -11.82
CA GLN A 130 21.57 41.90 -11.90
C GLN A 130 22.68 42.57 -11.09
N ILE A 131 22.97 42.07 -9.89
CA ILE A 131 24.11 42.53 -9.08
C ILE A 131 25.40 42.36 -9.87
N ASP A 132 25.65 41.21 -10.50
CA ASP A 132 26.86 40.98 -11.30
C ASP A 132 26.97 41.95 -12.47
N GLN A 133 25.87 42.21 -13.18
CA GLN A 133 25.81 43.17 -14.29
C GLN A 133 26.05 44.62 -13.84
N LEU A 134 25.39 45.06 -12.76
CA LEU A 134 25.58 46.40 -12.20
C LEU A 134 27.00 46.57 -11.65
N THR A 135 27.57 45.52 -11.05
CA THR A 135 28.96 45.52 -10.57
C THR A 135 29.94 45.64 -11.73
N ALA A 136 29.70 44.93 -12.83
CA ALA A 136 30.51 45.04 -14.06
C ALA A 136 30.39 46.43 -14.72
N GLN A 137 29.19 47.03 -14.72
CA GLN A 137 28.99 48.40 -15.22
C GLN A 137 29.65 49.45 -14.32
N ALA A 138 29.64 49.27 -13.00
CA ALA A 138 30.32 50.15 -12.06
C ALA A 138 31.84 50.16 -12.28
N ALA A 139 32.41 49.00 -12.64
CA ALA A 139 33.83 48.85 -12.94
C ALA A 139 34.28 49.53 -14.25
N GLN A 140 33.36 49.83 -15.18
CA GLN A 140 33.68 50.48 -16.46
C GLN A 140 33.87 52.01 -16.37
N GLY A 141 33.48 52.63 -15.25
CA GLY A 141 33.73 54.04 -14.94
C GLY A 141 32.86 55.06 -15.71
N GLY A 142 32.30 56.05 -14.99
CA GLY A 142 31.52 57.17 -15.56
C GLY A 142 30.83 58.05 -14.50
N ASP A 143 30.29 59.21 -14.90
CA ASP A 143 29.66 60.22 -14.01
C ASP A 143 28.47 59.71 -13.17
N ASN A 144 27.91 58.54 -13.52
CA ASN A 144 26.78 57.90 -12.83
C ASN A 144 27.19 56.91 -11.71
N ALA A 145 28.47 56.83 -11.34
CA ALA A 145 28.99 55.84 -10.38
C ALA A 145 28.27 55.84 -9.02
N LYS A 146 27.82 57.01 -8.54
CA LYS A 146 27.09 57.13 -7.26
C LYS A 146 25.68 56.57 -7.34
N ALA A 147 24.94 56.87 -8.42
CA ALA A 147 23.60 56.34 -8.64
C ALA A 147 23.62 54.81 -8.83
N LEU A 148 24.67 54.29 -9.48
CA LEU A 148 24.86 52.85 -9.67
C LEU A 148 25.21 52.14 -8.34
N ALA A 149 25.99 52.77 -7.47
CA ALA A 149 26.30 52.26 -6.13
C ALA A 149 25.07 52.25 -5.19
N ASP A 150 24.21 53.28 -5.29
CA ASP A 150 22.94 53.32 -4.56
C ASP A 150 21.98 52.22 -5.05
N GLN A 151 21.90 51.97 -6.36
CA GLN A 151 21.14 50.84 -6.91
C GLN A 151 21.68 49.48 -6.46
N LEU A 152 23.01 49.30 -6.43
CA LEU A 152 23.64 48.05 -6.00
C LEU A 152 23.33 47.74 -4.53
N SER A 153 23.33 48.76 -3.68
CA SER A 153 22.95 48.64 -2.26
C SER A 153 21.47 48.32 -2.08
N ALA A 154 20.59 48.92 -2.90
CA ALA A 154 19.15 48.62 -2.89
C ALA A 154 18.88 47.15 -3.29
N VAL A 155 19.49 46.67 -4.38
CA VAL A 155 19.32 45.28 -4.85
C VAL A 155 19.94 44.27 -3.86
N GLN A 156 21.04 44.63 -3.18
CA GLN A 156 21.61 43.80 -2.10
C GLN A 156 20.69 43.70 -0.88
N ASN A 157 19.98 44.78 -0.52
CA ASN A 157 19.00 44.75 0.56
C ASN A 157 17.79 43.88 0.18
N GLU A 158 17.26 44.02 -1.03
CA GLU A 158 16.17 43.18 -1.54
C GLU A 158 16.54 41.69 -1.57
N ARG A 159 17.77 41.35 -2.00
CA ARG A 159 18.30 39.98 -1.92
C ARG A 159 18.33 39.46 -0.48
N THR A 160 18.77 40.29 0.46
CA THR A 160 18.88 39.90 1.87
C THR A 160 17.50 39.65 2.49
N GLU A 161 16.49 40.45 2.11
CA GLU A 161 15.11 40.22 2.51
C GLU A 161 14.51 38.96 1.87
N ALA A 162 14.79 38.71 0.58
CA ALA A 162 14.33 37.50 -0.12
C ALA A 162 14.93 36.23 0.50
N LEU A 163 16.20 36.25 0.91
CA LEU A 163 16.85 35.14 1.61
C LEU A 163 16.21 34.88 2.98
N LYS A 164 15.93 35.91 3.78
CA LYS A 164 15.20 35.77 5.06
C LYS A 164 13.83 35.15 4.85
N ARG A 165 13.11 35.57 3.82
CA ARG A 165 11.77 35.07 3.51
C ARG A 165 11.81 33.61 3.06
N ALA A 166 12.81 33.21 2.27
CA ALA A 166 13.04 31.81 1.89
C ALA A 166 13.37 30.94 3.12
N GLU A 167 14.17 31.45 4.05
CA GLU A 167 14.51 30.75 5.28
C GLU A 167 13.28 30.56 6.19
N GLN A 168 12.43 31.58 6.32
CA GLN A 168 11.15 31.49 7.04
C GLN A 168 10.20 30.44 6.42
N LEU A 169 9.99 30.48 5.10
CA LEU A 169 9.13 29.52 4.40
C LEU A 169 9.68 28.09 4.47
N THR A 170 11.00 27.93 4.51
CA THR A 170 11.65 26.62 4.68
C THR A 170 11.38 26.05 6.07
N ASN A 171 11.44 26.89 7.11
CA ASN A 171 11.09 26.50 8.47
C ASN A 171 9.60 26.14 8.60
N GLU A 172 8.70 26.95 8.04
CA GLU A 172 7.26 26.67 8.01
C GLU A 172 6.95 25.35 7.28
N LEU A 173 7.66 25.06 6.18
CA LEU A 173 7.51 23.81 5.45
C LEU A 173 8.01 22.59 6.25
N ALA A 174 9.09 22.75 7.02
CA ALA A 174 9.58 21.70 7.92
C ALA A 174 8.58 21.44 9.07
N GLU A 175 7.99 22.51 9.60
CA GLU A 175 7.01 22.44 10.68
C GLU A 175 5.69 21.79 10.21
N ALA A 176 5.19 22.18 9.03
CA ALA A 176 4.02 21.56 8.41
C ALA A 176 4.25 20.06 8.15
N LYS A 177 5.42 19.67 7.62
CA LYS A 177 5.77 18.25 7.42
C LYS A 177 5.81 17.46 8.73
N SER A 178 6.35 18.06 9.80
CA SER A 178 6.39 17.44 11.13
C SER A 178 4.98 17.22 11.70
N GLN A 179 4.09 18.19 11.53
CA GLN A 179 2.69 18.09 11.94
C GLN A 179 1.92 17.00 11.17
N THR A 180 2.14 16.88 9.85
CA THR A 180 1.54 15.81 9.04
C THR A 180 2.03 14.44 9.48
N ALA A 181 3.34 14.28 9.76
CA ALA A 181 3.90 13.04 10.28
C ALA A 181 3.30 12.67 11.65
N ALA A 182 3.16 13.63 12.57
CA ALA A 182 2.55 13.41 13.87
C ALA A 182 1.08 13.01 13.78
N ALA A 183 0.31 13.66 12.89
CA ALA A 183 -1.09 13.31 12.66
C ALA A 183 -1.24 11.90 12.06
N SER A 184 -0.38 11.52 11.09
CA SER A 184 -0.39 10.17 10.52
C SER A 184 -0.06 9.08 11.55
N ALA A 185 0.86 9.35 12.48
CA ALA A 185 1.25 8.42 13.53
C ALA A 185 0.11 8.19 14.55
N GLN A 186 -0.66 9.25 14.88
CA GLN A 186 -1.83 9.13 15.76
C GLN A 186 -2.95 8.28 15.13
N VAL A 187 -3.17 8.41 13.82
CA VAL A 187 -4.15 7.59 13.09
C VAL A 187 -3.75 6.11 13.13
N GLU A 188 -2.47 5.82 12.92
CA GLU A 188 -2.00 4.43 12.93
C GLU A 188 -2.04 3.81 14.34
N GLN A 189 -1.74 4.59 15.39
CA GLN A 189 -1.93 4.15 16.78
C GLN A 189 -3.39 3.85 17.12
N ALA A 190 -4.32 4.74 16.74
CA ALA A 190 -5.75 4.53 16.97
C ALA A 190 -6.24 3.27 16.24
N LYS A 191 -5.76 3.03 15.02
CA LYS A 191 -6.08 1.83 14.24
C LYS A 191 -5.55 0.56 14.90
N ALA A 192 -4.32 0.56 15.40
CA ALA A 192 -3.75 -0.57 16.13
C ALA A 192 -4.54 -0.90 17.41
N GLN A 193 -4.95 0.11 18.19
CA GLN A 193 -5.79 -0.09 19.38
C GLN A 193 -7.15 -0.71 19.04
N ILE A 194 -7.83 -0.23 18.00
CA ILE A 194 -9.12 -0.80 17.58
C ILE A 194 -8.96 -2.27 17.16
N GLN A 195 -7.88 -2.57 16.43
CA GLN A 195 -7.60 -3.93 15.97
C GLN A 195 -7.32 -4.87 17.15
N GLN A 196 -6.61 -4.38 18.18
CA GLN A 196 -6.34 -5.13 19.41
C GLN A 196 -7.63 -5.40 20.20
N VAL A 197 -8.46 -4.38 20.44
CA VAL A 197 -9.74 -4.53 21.16
C VAL A 197 -10.68 -5.49 20.41
N THR A 198 -10.74 -5.40 19.07
CA THR A 198 -11.54 -6.31 18.24
C THR A 198 -11.01 -7.75 18.31
N GLY A 199 -9.68 -7.93 18.32
CA GLY A 199 -9.05 -9.25 18.46
C GLY A 199 -9.35 -9.90 19.81
N GLN A 200 -9.28 -9.13 20.90
CA GLN A 200 -9.60 -9.60 22.25
C GLN A 200 -11.07 -10.03 22.37
N ALA A 201 -12.00 -9.25 21.83
CA ALA A 201 -13.42 -9.56 21.89
C ALA A 201 -13.78 -10.83 21.07
N ASN A 202 -13.14 -11.02 19.91
CA ASN A 202 -13.31 -12.25 19.12
C ASN A 202 -12.79 -13.49 19.87
N ALA A 203 -11.63 -13.40 20.53
CA ALA A 203 -11.10 -14.50 21.32
C ALA A 203 -12.03 -14.86 22.49
N GLN A 204 -12.69 -13.86 23.09
CA GLN A 204 -13.65 -14.08 24.16
C GLN A 204 -14.93 -14.76 23.65
N ILE A 205 -15.44 -14.37 22.49
CA ILE A 205 -16.56 -15.07 21.81
C ILE A 205 -16.19 -16.53 21.50
N GLU A 206 -14.97 -16.78 21.03
CA GLU A 206 -14.49 -18.13 20.72
C GLU A 206 -14.44 -19.01 21.98
N SER A 207 -13.97 -18.45 23.10
CA SER A 207 -13.95 -19.15 24.39
C SER A 207 -15.35 -19.52 24.89
N LEU A 208 -16.33 -18.63 24.71
CA LEU A 208 -17.72 -18.87 25.10
C LEU A 208 -18.41 -19.88 24.18
N ASN A 209 -18.15 -19.84 22.86
CA ASN A 209 -18.65 -20.84 21.93
C ASN A 209 -18.15 -22.24 22.30
N LYS A 210 -16.87 -22.37 22.69
CA LYS A 210 -16.30 -23.63 23.13
C LYS A 210 -17.00 -24.16 24.40
N GLN A 211 -17.24 -23.30 25.39
CA GLN A 211 -17.96 -23.69 26.61
C GLN A 211 -19.41 -24.10 26.35
N LEU A 212 -20.09 -23.43 25.41
CA LEU A 212 -21.45 -23.79 25.00
C LEU A 212 -21.48 -25.17 24.35
N GLU A 213 -20.53 -25.46 23.46
CA GLU A 213 -20.42 -26.76 22.79
C GLU A 213 -20.14 -27.89 23.78
N GLU A 214 -19.21 -27.67 24.72
CA GLU A 214 -18.94 -28.62 25.81
C GLU A 214 -20.15 -28.84 26.74
N SER A 215 -21.04 -27.85 26.87
CA SER A 215 -22.27 -27.99 27.64
C SER A 215 -23.36 -28.75 26.87
N LYS A 216 -23.47 -28.54 25.56
CA LYS A 216 -24.40 -29.28 24.68
C LYS A 216 -24.04 -30.76 24.59
N GLN A 217 -22.77 -31.08 24.39
CA GLN A 217 -22.30 -32.47 24.34
C GLN A 217 -22.57 -33.22 25.66
N ARG A 218 -22.46 -32.53 26.80
CA ARG A 218 -22.82 -33.11 28.11
C ARG A 218 -24.31 -33.39 28.22
N GLU A 219 -25.18 -32.50 27.77
CA GLU A 219 -26.62 -32.73 27.76
C GLU A 219 -27.02 -33.92 26.87
N GLU A 220 -26.44 -34.01 25.67
CA GLU A 220 -26.70 -35.10 24.73
C GLU A 220 -26.26 -36.46 25.30
N SER A 221 -25.10 -36.51 25.95
CA SER A 221 -24.61 -37.73 26.62
C SER A 221 -25.50 -38.20 27.77
N LEU A 222 -26.19 -37.28 28.47
CA LEU A 222 -27.14 -37.60 29.52
C LEU A 222 -28.48 -38.09 28.94
N ARG A 223 -28.94 -37.49 27.83
CA ARG A 223 -30.14 -37.93 27.11
C ARG A 223 -29.99 -39.35 26.55
N GLU A 224 -28.83 -39.69 25.99
CA GLU A 224 -28.55 -41.05 25.51
C GLU A 224 -28.54 -42.09 26.65
N GLN A 225 -28.09 -41.71 27.84
CA GLN A 225 -28.11 -42.58 29.02
C GLN A 225 -29.53 -42.81 29.54
N VAL A 226 -30.38 -41.78 29.51
CA VAL A 226 -31.81 -41.89 29.88
C VAL A 226 -32.57 -42.75 28.86
N ALA A 227 -32.32 -42.59 27.57
CA ALA A 227 -32.98 -43.36 26.51
C ALA A 227 -32.66 -44.87 26.57
N LYS A 228 -31.52 -45.27 27.12
CA LYS A 228 -31.16 -46.68 27.31
C LYS A 228 -31.90 -47.38 28.47
N ILE A 229 -32.61 -46.63 29.33
CA ILE A 229 -33.20 -47.14 30.58
C ILE A 229 -34.74 -47.28 30.49
N GLU A 230 -35.40 -46.82 29.43
CA GLU A 230 -36.87 -46.93 29.30
C GLU A 230 -37.34 -48.27 28.67
N PRO A 231 -38.18 -49.09 29.34
CA PRO A 231 -38.85 -50.24 28.72
C PRO A 231 -40.17 -49.86 28.02
N SER A 232 -40.43 -50.54 26.90
CA SER A 232 -41.59 -50.44 26.01
C SER A 232 -42.96 -50.54 26.70
N THR A 233 -43.88 -49.66 26.32
CA THR A 233 -45.25 -49.52 26.86
C THR A 233 -46.25 -50.51 26.25
N GLU A 234 -46.12 -51.81 26.54
CA GLU A 234 -47.06 -52.86 26.07
C GLU A 234 -48.10 -53.33 27.12
N THR A 235 -48.61 -52.45 27.99
CA THR A 235 -49.56 -52.85 29.07
C THR A 235 -51.02 -52.45 28.84
N GLY A 236 -51.35 -51.83 27.70
CA GLY A 236 -52.72 -51.35 27.40
C GLY A 236 -53.60 -52.36 26.66
N SER A 237 -53.02 -53.18 25.80
CA SER A 237 -53.75 -54.06 24.85
C SER A 237 -54.43 -55.25 25.54
N LEU A 238 -53.81 -55.76 26.61
CA LEU A 238 -54.27 -56.95 27.34
C LEU A 238 -55.53 -56.69 28.18
N LYS A 239 -55.76 -55.43 28.60
CA LYS A 239 -56.91 -55.04 29.44
C LYS A 239 -58.23 -54.96 28.66
N LYS A 240 -58.17 -54.86 27.33
CA LYS A 240 -59.35 -54.72 26.47
C LYS A 240 -59.93 -56.06 26.01
N ILE A 241 -59.12 -57.12 25.97
CA ILE A 241 -59.55 -58.48 25.60
C ILE A 241 -60.33 -59.14 26.76
N ALA A 242 -59.99 -58.81 28.01
CA ALA A 242 -60.66 -59.35 29.20
C ALA A 242 -62.11 -58.84 29.41
N GLY A 243 -62.51 -57.73 28.76
CA GLY A 243 -63.80 -57.09 29.01
C GLY A 243 -64.96 -57.51 28.09
N ALA A 244 -64.69 -58.21 26.99
CA ALA A 244 -65.68 -58.41 25.91
C ALA A 244 -66.40 -59.77 25.93
N GLY A 245 -66.12 -60.66 26.91
CA GLY A 245 -66.70 -62.01 26.99
C GLY A 245 -67.96 -62.14 27.87
N ALA A 246 -68.47 -61.05 28.45
CA ALA A 246 -69.43 -61.12 29.55
C ALA A 246 -70.91 -61.35 29.15
N ASP A 247 -71.32 -61.05 27.91
CA ASP A 247 -72.76 -60.95 27.56
C ASP A 247 -73.22 -61.87 26.40
N ALA A 248 -72.85 -63.14 26.40
CA ALA A 248 -73.40 -64.10 25.43
C ALA A 248 -73.88 -65.37 26.12
N THR A 249 -74.93 -66.00 25.60
CA THR A 249 -75.71 -67.03 26.33
C THR A 249 -75.58 -68.45 25.76
N SER A 250 -74.73 -68.67 24.74
CA SER A 250 -74.31 -70.00 24.28
C SER A 250 -72.83 -70.03 23.82
N GLU A 251 -72.15 -71.17 23.98
CA GLU A 251 -70.72 -71.36 23.71
C GLU A 251 -70.32 -71.26 22.21
N PRO A 252 -71.12 -71.74 21.24
CA PRO A 252 -70.82 -71.62 19.80
C PRO A 252 -70.95 -70.19 19.26
N GLU A 253 -71.91 -69.42 19.77
CA GLU A 253 -72.13 -68.02 19.37
C GLU A 253 -71.06 -67.10 19.96
N ARG A 254 -70.59 -67.38 21.17
CA ARG A 254 -69.42 -66.70 21.78
C ARG A 254 -68.16 -66.87 20.94
N ALA A 255 -67.86 -68.10 20.53
CA ALA A 255 -66.69 -68.38 19.71
C ALA A 255 -66.78 -67.69 18.34
N THR A 256 -67.96 -67.69 17.72
CA THR A 256 -68.19 -67.06 16.41
C THR A 256 -68.13 -65.53 16.49
N ALA A 257 -68.73 -64.92 17.52
CA ALA A 257 -68.66 -63.49 17.76
C ALA A 257 -67.23 -63.02 18.10
N MET A 258 -66.49 -63.80 18.91
CA MET A 258 -65.07 -63.53 19.19
C MET A 258 -64.21 -63.66 17.94
N LEU A 259 -64.43 -64.66 17.08
CA LEU A 259 -63.70 -64.82 15.84
C LEU A 259 -63.98 -63.67 14.86
N THR A 260 -65.25 -63.26 14.73
CA THR A 260 -65.64 -62.15 13.85
C THR A 260 -65.06 -60.83 14.34
N LEU A 261 -65.07 -60.59 15.65
CA LEU A 261 -64.45 -59.41 16.26
C LEU A 261 -62.92 -59.44 16.12
N ALA A 262 -62.29 -60.62 16.28
CA ALA A 262 -60.86 -60.79 16.09
C ALA A 262 -60.44 -60.54 14.63
N MET A 263 -61.23 -60.99 13.65
CA MET A 263 -61.00 -60.71 12.23
C MET A 263 -61.14 -59.22 11.92
N GLN A 264 -62.19 -58.55 12.41
CA GLN A 264 -62.36 -57.10 12.23
C GLN A 264 -61.25 -56.29 12.90
N LEU A 265 -60.81 -56.69 14.09
CA LEU A 265 -59.71 -56.06 14.79
C LEU A 265 -58.39 -56.28 14.05
N HIS A 266 -58.15 -57.48 13.56
CA HIS A 266 -56.99 -57.81 12.73
C HIS A 266 -56.94 -56.94 11.48
N ASP A 267 -58.02 -56.88 10.71
CA ASP A 267 -58.08 -56.07 9.48
C ASP A 267 -57.88 -54.58 9.79
N GLN A 268 -58.46 -54.09 10.89
CA GLN A 268 -58.23 -52.73 11.36
C GLN A 268 -56.76 -52.47 11.72
N TYR A 269 -56.07 -53.41 12.36
CA TYR A 269 -54.63 -53.27 12.66
C TYR A 269 -53.77 -53.38 11.41
N VAL A 270 -54.12 -54.24 10.46
CA VAL A 270 -53.42 -54.35 9.17
C VAL A 270 -53.55 -53.06 8.38
N ASP A 271 -54.73 -52.46 8.31
CA ASP A 271 -54.94 -51.20 7.59
C ASP A 271 -54.27 -50.02 8.31
N LYS A 272 -54.31 -49.98 9.65
CA LYS A 272 -53.51 -49.01 10.43
C LYS A 272 -52.01 -49.20 10.20
N GLY A 273 -51.54 -50.43 10.10
CA GLY A 273 -50.14 -50.75 9.79
C GLY A 273 -49.73 -50.28 8.40
N LYS A 274 -50.55 -50.54 7.38
CA LYS A 274 -50.34 -50.05 6.01
C LYS A 274 -50.36 -48.53 5.95
N ALA A 275 -51.32 -47.89 6.60
CA ALA A 275 -51.42 -46.43 6.67
C ALA A 275 -50.20 -45.82 7.37
N LYS A 276 -49.77 -46.39 8.50
CA LYS A 276 -48.57 -45.94 9.22
C LYS A 276 -47.29 -46.17 8.41
N GLY A 277 -47.20 -47.28 7.68
CA GLY A 277 -46.10 -47.55 6.76
C GLY A 277 -46.02 -46.52 5.63
N ALA A 278 -47.15 -46.20 5.00
CA ALA A 278 -47.22 -45.17 3.96
C ALA A 278 -46.86 -43.77 4.50
N GLU A 279 -47.33 -43.43 5.71
CA GLU A 279 -46.97 -42.18 6.39
C GLU A 279 -45.47 -42.09 6.68
N LEU A 280 -44.85 -43.16 7.19
CA LEU A 280 -43.41 -43.21 7.47
C LEU A 280 -42.57 -43.10 6.19
N ILE A 281 -43.01 -43.73 5.09
CA ILE A 281 -42.33 -43.61 3.80
C ILE A 281 -42.43 -42.18 3.27
N ALA A 282 -43.62 -41.56 3.37
CA ALA A 282 -43.82 -40.18 2.93
C ALA A 282 -43.00 -39.18 3.77
N ASP A 283 -42.96 -39.34 5.10
CA ASP A 283 -42.14 -38.52 5.99
C ASP A 283 -40.63 -38.74 5.71
N GLY A 284 -40.22 -39.98 5.47
CA GLY A 284 -38.85 -40.31 5.07
C GLY A 284 -38.44 -39.68 3.74
N GLN A 285 -39.30 -39.73 2.73
CA GLN A 285 -39.08 -39.08 1.43
C GLN A 285 -39.02 -37.55 1.57
N ALA A 286 -39.94 -36.95 2.33
CA ALA A 286 -39.94 -35.50 2.57
C ALA A 286 -38.64 -35.04 3.24
N LYS A 287 -38.17 -35.77 4.27
CA LYS A 287 -36.90 -35.47 4.95
C LYS A 287 -35.69 -35.66 4.05
N HIS A 288 -35.69 -36.71 3.22
CA HIS A 288 -34.65 -36.93 2.23
C HIS A 288 -34.57 -35.76 1.24
N ASP A 289 -35.70 -35.36 0.67
CA ASP A 289 -35.75 -34.30 -0.33
C ASP A 289 -35.37 -32.94 0.27
N GLU A 290 -35.78 -32.67 1.50
CA GLU A 290 -35.34 -31.49 2.26
C GLU A 290 -33.83 -31.49 2.49
N ALA A 291 -33.25 -32.63 2.89
CA ALA A 291 -31.82 -32.76 3.11
C ALA A 291 -31.03 -32.56 1.79
N VAL A 292 -31.50 -33.15 0.69
CA VAL A 292 -30.90 -32.97 -0.64
C VAL A 292 -31.00 -31.52 -1.11
N SER A 293 -32.14 -30.86 -0.90
CA SER A 293 -32.30 -29.44 -1.24
C SER A 293 -31.31 -28.57 -0.46
N LYS A 294 -31.22 -28.74 0.86
CA LYS A 294 -30.27 -28.00 1.70
C LYS A 294 -28.82 -28.23 1.28
N ALA A 295 -28.47 -29.47 0.94
CA ALA A 295 -27.13 -29.80 0.47
C ALA A 295 -26.82 -29.15 -0.89
N ASN A 296 -27.78 -29.14 -1.82
CA ASN A 296 -27.64 -28.49 -3.13
C ASN A 296 -27.53 -26.97 -3.00
N ASP A 297 -28.33 -26.35 -2.13
CA ASP A 297 -28.30 -24.92 -1.85
C ASP A 297 -26.95 -24.52 -1.25
N TYR A 298 -26.47 -25.28 -0.27
CA TYR A 298 -25.15 -25.06 0.33
C TYR A 298 -24.03 -25.19 -0.71
N SER A 299 -24.03 -26.25 -1.52
CA SER A 299 -23.01 -26.46 -2.56
C SER A 299 -23.01 -25.35 -3.60
N THR A 300 -24.18 -24.93 -4.07
CA THR A 300 -24.34 -23.85 -5.05
C THR A 300 -23.84 -22.53 -4.48
N ARG A 301 -24.18 -22.24 -3.23
CA ARG A 301 -23.72 -21.05 -2.53
C ARG A 301 -22.20 -21.03 -2.37
N THR A 302 -21.60 -22.11 -1.90
CA THR A 302 -20.14 -22.21 -1.77
C THR A 302 -19.43 -22.05 -3.11
N ARG A 303 -19.95 -22.65 -4.18
CA ARG A 303 -19.38 -22.47 -5.53
C ARG A 303 -19.47 -21.02 -6.01
N THR A 304 -20.63 -20.39 -5.81
CA THR A 304 -20.82 -18.98 -6.21
C THR A 304 -19.90 -18.06 -5.42
N GLU A 305 -19.81 -18.24 -4.11
CA GLU A 305 -18.91 -17.45 -3.24
C GLU A 305 -17.44 -17.64 -3.64
N ALA A 306 -17.03 -18.86 -3.98
CA ALA A 306 -15.68 -19.18 -4.44
C ALA A 306 -15.38 -18.57 -5.82
N ASP A 307 -16.30 -18.66 -6.78
CA ASP A 307 -16.17 -18.08 -8.10
C ASP A 307 -16.08 -16.54 -8.03
N ASP A 308 -16.91 -15.93 -7.18
CA ASP A 308 -16.88 -14.48 -6.96
C ASP A 308 -15.60 -14.04 -6.26
N TYR A 309 -15.10 -14.82 -5.29
CA TYR A 309 -13.82 -14.57 -4.68
C TYR A 309 -12.68 -14.65 -5.70
N SER A 310 -12.66 -15.71 -6.53
CA SER A 310 -11.66 -15.87 -7.59
C SER A 310 -11.69 -14.70 -8.58
N LYS A 311 -12.87 -14.28 -9.04
CA LYS A 311 -13.03 -13.10 -9.92
C LYS A 311 -12.47 -11.83 -9.29
N ARG A 312 -12.77 -11.57 -8.01
CA ARG A 312 -12.25 -10.39 -7.31
C ARG A 312 -10.73 -10.41 -7.25
N VAL A 313 -10.14 -11.53 -6.83
CA VAL A 313 -8.68 -11.67 -6.73
C VAL A 313 -8.01 -11.48 -8.09
N HIS A 314 -8.57 -12.05 -9.17
CA HIS A 314 -8.05 -11.84 -10.51
C HIS A 314 -8.15 -10.38 -10.96
N ASN A 315 -9.30 -9.73 -10.78
CA ASN A 315 -9.49 -8.33 -11.13
C ASN A 315 -8.54 -7.39 -10.34
N ASP A 316 -8.36 -7.66 -9.04
CA ASP A 316 -7.45 -6.89 -8.20
C ASP A 316 -5.99 -7.08 -8.64
N ALA A 317 -5.61 -8.31 -9.00
CA ALA A 317 -4.27 -8.63 -9.51
C ALA A 317 -4.00 -7.98 -10.87
N ASP A 318 -4.96 -8.02 -11.79
CA ASP A 318 -4.87 -7.38 -13.11
C ASP A 318 -4.77 -5.86 -12.96
N SER A 319 -5.62 -5.26 -12.14
CA SER A 319 -5.59 -3.82 -11.83
C SER A 319 -4.25 -3.40 -11.20
N TYR A 320 -3.73 -4.21 -10.29
CA TYR A 320 -2.42 -3.97 -9.69
C TYR A 320 -1.30 -4.05 -10.74
N SER A 321 -1.32 -5.06 -11.61
CA SER A 321 -0.34 -5.23 -12.69
C SER A 321 -0.35 -4.06 -13.67
N GLU A 322 -1.55 -3.61 -14.08
CA GLU A 322 -1.72 -2.45 -14.96
C GLU A 322 -1.15 -1.17 -14.34
N ARG A 323 -1.46 -0.91 -13.06
CA ARG A 323 -0.92 0.25 -12.35
C ARG A 323 0.60 0.22 -12.30
N VAL A 324 1.20 -0.91 -11.91
CA VAL A 324 2.67 -1.04 -11.82
C VAL A 324 3.31 -0.84 -13.19
N ARG A 325 2.73 -1.40 -14.26
CA ARG A 325 3.22 -1.17 -15.62
C ARG A 325 3.12 0.30 -16.03
N SER A 326 1.97 0.94 -15.78
CA SER A 326 1.78 2.36 -16.10
C SER A 326 2.75 3.27 -15.34
N GLU A 327 3.02 2.98 -14.06
CA GLU A 327 3.99 3.73 -13.27
C GLU A 327 5.42 3.52 -13.78
N ALA A 328 5.79 2.28 -14.12
CA ALA A 328 7.09 1.96 -14.68
C ALA A 328 7.32 2.62 -16.05
N ASP A 329 6.32 2.57 -16.94
CA ASP A 329 6.35 3.23 -18.24
C ASP A 329 6.45 4.76 -18.07
N GLY A 330 5.67 5.34 -17.15
CA GLY A 330 5.74 6.76 -16.81
C GLY A 330 7.12 7.19 -16.30
N TYR A 331 7.73 6.38 -15.41
CA TYR A 331 9.08 6.63 -14.93
C TYR A 331 10.11 6.55 -16.06
N SER A 332 10.02 5.53 -16.92
CA SER A 332 10.93 5.36 -18.06
C SER A 332 10.86 6.54 -19.04
N VAL A 333 9.65 6.99 -19.38
CA VAL A 333 9.44 8.16 -20.24
C VAL A 333 10.05 9.40 -19.62
N LYS A 334 9.84 9.63 -18.32
CA LYS A 334 10.41 10.78 -17.60
C LYS A 334 11.94 10.76 -17.61
N THR A 335 12.56 9.62 -17.30
CA THR A 335 14.02 9.49 -17.35
C THR A 335 14.58 9.78 -18.74
N ARG A 336 13.93 9.29 -19.80
CA ARG A 336 14.34 9.61 -21.18
C ARG A 336 14.20 11.10 -21.49
N GLN A 337 13.09 11.71 -21.10
CA GLN A 337 12.86 13.14 -21.31
C GLN A 337 13.87 14.02 -20.57
N ASP A 338 14.21 13.67 -19.33
CA ASP A 338 15.22 14.36 -18.54
C ASP A 338 16.61 14.21 -19.18
N ALA A 339 16.95 13.01 -19.68
CA ALA A 339 18.20 12.76 -20.38
C ALA A 339 18.30 13.55 -21.71
N ASP A 340 17.23 13.58 -22.50
CA ASP A 340 17.16 14.35 -23.74
C ASP A 340 17.31 15.86 -23.47
N THR A 341 16.66 16.35 -22.41
CA THR A 341 16.75 17.75 -21.98
C THR A 341 18.17 18.10 -21.53
N TYR A 342 18.79 17.24 -20.72
CA TYR A 342 20.18 17.41 -20.28
C TYR A 342 21.15 17.44 -21.46
N SER A 343 21.01 16.48 -22.40
CA SER A 343 21.82 16.42 -23.61
C SER A 343 21.67 17.67 -24.46
N LYS A 344 20.43 18.15 -24.66
CA LYS A 344 20.15 19.38 -25.40
C LYS A 344 20.79 20.61 -24.76
N ASN A 345 20.69 20.74 -23.44
CA ASN A 345 21.31 21.85 -22.71
C ASN A 345 22.83 21.82 -22.86
N LYS A 346 23.45 20.63 -22.75
CA LYS A 346 24.89 20.48 -22.96
C LYS A 346 25.34 20.77 -24.38
N HIS A 347 24.55 20.38 -25.38
CA HIS A 347 24.84 20.77 -26.75
C HIS A 347 24.75 22.28 -26.96
N ASN A 348 23.73 22.94 -26.41
CA ASN A 348 23.61 24.40 -26.51
C ASN A 348 24.78 25.11 -25.81
N GLU A 349 25.18 24.67 -24.61
CA GLU A 349 26.35 25.20 -23.90
C GLU A 349 27.63 25.05 -24.74
N LEU A 350 27.84 23.87 -25.31
CA LEU A 350 28.98 23.61 -26.20
C LEU A 350 28.95 24.50 -27.45
N GLU A 351 27.80 24.65 -28.09
CA GLU A 351 27.65 25.49 -29.28
C GLU A 351 27.97 26.95 -28.96
N THR A 352 27.49 27.47 -27.82
CA THR A 352 27.83 28.83 -27.39
C THR A 352 29.32 29.00 -27.11
N TYR A 353 29.95 28.02 -26.46
CA TYR A 353 31.38 28.05 -26.18
C TYR A 353 32.21 27.99 -27.48
N GLU A 354 31.84 27.12 -28.42
CA GLU A 354 32.48 27.04 -29.73
C GLU A 354 32.38 28.38 -30.49
N GLN A 355 31.22 29.03 -30.48
CA GLN A 355 31.04 30.35 -31.08
C GLN A 355 31.94 31.41 -30.43
N GLU A 356 32.06 31.42 -29.11
CA GLU A 356 32.96 32.34 -28.39
C GLU A 356 34.43 32.11 -28.76
N VAL A 357 34.86 30.84 -28.80
CA VAL A 357 36.22 30.47 -29.19
C VAL A 357 36.51 30.91 -30.63
N GLN A 358 35.58 30.65 -31.56
CA GLN A 358 35.73 31.08 -32.95
C GLN A 358 35.81 32.60 -33.07
N LYS A 359 34.93 33.33 -32.36
CA LYS A 359 34.96 34.80 -32.35
C LYS A 359 36.28 35.33 -31.81
N ARG A 360 36.77 34.77 -30.70
CA ARG A 360 38.04 35.17 -30.09
C ARG A 360 39.23 34.88 -31.00
N ALA A 361 39.23 33.76 -31.69
CA ALA A 361 40.24 33.43 -32.69
C ALA A 361 40.23 34.43 -33.86
N GLN A 362 39.05 34.73 -34.40
CA GLN A 362 38.89 35.74 -35.47
C GLN A 362 39.35 37.13 -35.03
N GLU A 363 39.03 37.53 -33.80
CA GLU A 363 39.44 38.81 -33.22
C GLU A 363 40.97 38.88 -33.05
N TYR A 364 41.59 37.80 -32.57
CA TYR A 364 43.04 37.70 -32.42
C TYR A 364 43.76 37.75 -33.77
N ASP A 365 43.27 37.01 -34.76
CA ASP A 365 43.80 37.03 -36.12
C ASP A 365 43.70 38.42 -36.74
N LYS A 366 42.56 39.09 -36.55
CA LYS A 366 42.34 40.47 -37.00
C LYS A 366 43.32 41.43 -36.33
N GLN A 367 43.46 41.37 -35.00
CA GLN A 367 44.40 42.23 -34.27
C GLN A 367 45.85 42.04 -34.73
N THR A 368 46.26 40.79 -34.96
CA THR A 368 47.59 40.45 -35.45
C THR A 368 47.81 41.04 -36.84
N ARG A 369 46.82 40.91 -37.73
CA ARG A 369 46.88 41.47 -39.08
C ARG A 369 46.91 43.00 -39.09
N ASP A 370 46.03 43.64 -38.32
CA ASP A 370 45.98 45.10 -38.18
C ASP A 370 47.28 45.65 -37.57
N GLY A 371 47.88 44.93 -36.62
CA GLY A 371 49.18 45.27 -36.03
C GLY A 371 50.31 45.19 -37.05
N ALA A 372 50.34 44.12 -37.86
CA ALA A 372 51.32 43.95 -38.93
C ALA A 372 51.17 45.03 -40.01
N ASP A 373 49.94 45.36 -40.42
CA ASP A 373 49.65 46.40 -41.41
C ASP A 373 50.08 47.79 -40.92
N LYS A 374 49.82 48.10 -39.63
CA LYS A 374 50.31 49.34 -38.99
C LYS A 374 51.83 49.41 -38.94
N TYR A 375 52.49 48.33 -38.55
CA TYR A 375 53.95 48.27 -38.51
C TYR A 375 54.56 48.47 -39.90
N ALA A 376 53.99 47.81 -40.92
CA ALA A 376 54.42 47.98 -42.31
C ALA A 376 54.24 49.43 -42.79
N ALA A 377 53.13 50.08 -42.43
CA ALA A 377 52.90 51.49 -42.74
C ALA A 377 53.93 52.42 -42.05
N ASP A 378 54.20 52.23 -40.76
CA ASP A 378 55.18 53.02 -40.01
C ASP A 378 56.60 52.86 -40.57
N VAL A 379 57.01 51.64 -40.91
CA VAL A 379 58.29 51.38 -41.57
C VAL A 379 58.38 52.10 -42.92
N LYS A 380 57.30 52.06 -43.71
CA LYS A 380 57.24 52.77 -45.00
C LYS A 380 57.36 54.29 -44.81
N ASP A 381 56.64 54.87 -43.85
CA ASP A 381 56.68 56.31 -43.58
C ASP A 381 58.06 56.76 -43.08
N LYS A 382 58.71 55.94 -42.22
CA LYS A 382 60.10 56.16 -41.81
C LYS A 382 61.06 56.11 -42.99
N LEU A 383 60.93 55.13 -43.89
CA LEU A 383 61.73 55.03 -45.10
C LEU A 383 61.55 56.25 -46.02
N ILE A 384 60.32 56.71 -46.21
CA ILE A 384 60.03 57.92 -47.01
C ILE A 384 60.69 59.15 -46.37
N THR A 385 60.58 59.28 -45.05
CA THR A 385 61.18 60.40 -44.30
C THR A 385 62.70 60.38 -44.40
N GLN A 386 63.32 59.22 -44.20
CA GLN A 386 64.77 59.03 -44.37
C GLN A 386 65.21 59.32 -45.80
N SER A 387 64.44 58.88 -46.81
CA SER A 387 64.71 59.19 -48.22
C SER A 387 64.74 60.70 -48.46
N LYS A 388 63.76 61.44 -47.95
CA LYS A 388 63.72 62.92 -48.06
C LYS A 388 64.92 63.59 -47.38
N VAL A 389 65.33 63.11 -46.20
CA VAL A 389 66.52 63.63 -45.50
C VAL A 389 67.78 63.37 -46.33
N ILE A 390 67.94 62.17 -46.89
CA ILE A 390 69.08 61.82 -47.75
C ILE A 390 69.07 62.69 -49.02
N GLU A 391 67.92 62.87 -49.66
CA GLU A 391 67.76 63.77 -50.82
C GLU A 391 68.16 65.22 -50.48
N GLY A 392 67.72 65.73 -49.33
CA GLY A 392 68.13 67.05 -48.83
C GLY A 392 69.63 67.15 -48.61
N ASN A 393 70.25 66.15 -47.98
CA ASN A 393 71.70 66.09 -47.78
C ASN A 393 72.46 66.06 -49.11
N ILE A 394 71.97 65.30 -50.10
CA ILE A 394 72.55 65.27 -51.45
C ILE A 394 72.48 66.66 -52.10
N GLN A 395 71.35 67.35 -51.98
CA GLN A 395 71.21 68.71 -52.50
C GLN A 395 72.16 69.69 -51.80
N GLY A 396 72.27 69.62 -50.47
CA GLY A 396 73.22 70.43 -49.68
C GLY A 396 74.67 70.16 -50.07
N LEU A 397 75.06 68.89 -50.25
CA LEU A 397 76.38 68.51 -50.74
C LEU A 397 76.66 69.03 -52.16
N LYS A 398 75.67 69.00 -53.06
CA LYS A 398 75.79 69.59 -54.41
C LYS A 398 75.98 71.11 -54.37
N GLN A 399 75.26 71.80 -53.48
CA GLN A 399 75.45 73.24 -53.28
C GLN A 399 76.86 73.53 -52.73
N PHE A 400 77.29 72.78 -51.72
CA PHE A 400 78.64 72.88 -51.18
C PHE A 400 79.70 72.63 -52.25
N GLU A 401 79.52 71.61 -53.10
CA GLU A 401 80.42 71.34 -54.23
C GLU A 401 80.46 72.50 -55.22
N ALA A 402 79.30 73.08 -55.57
CA ALA A 402 79.22 74.22 -56.48
C ALA A 402 79.93 75.46 -55.90
N GLU A 403 79.70 75.77 -54.62
CA GLU A 403 80.39 76.84 -53.90
C GLU A 403 81.89 76.59 -53.80
N TYR A 404 82.30 75.35 -53.48
CA TYR A 404 83.70 74.96 -53.39
C TYR A 404 84.40 75.11 -54.75
N ARG A 405 83.77 74.64 -55.84
CA ARG A 405 84.26 74.84 -57.21
C ARG A 405 84.35 76.32 -57.57
N SER A 406 83.38 77.13 -57.18
CA SER A 406 83.41 78.58 -57.39
C SER A 406 84.60 79.21 -56.66
N ARG A 407 84.78 78.91 -55.37
CA ARG A 407 85.92 79.41 -54.56
C ARG A 407 87.26 78.93 -55.10
N LEU A 408 87.35 77.68 -55.55
CA LEU A 408 88.55 77.14 -56.17
C LEU A 408 88.87 77.88 -57.48
N THR A 409 87.85 78.13 -58.31
CA THR A 409 88.01 78.88 -59.57
C THR A 409 88.43 80.32 -59.30
N GLU A 410 87.84 80.97 -58.30
CA GLU A 410 88.22 82.32 -57.87
C GLU A 410 89.65 82.36 -57.32
N PHE A 411 90.04 81.40 -56.48
CA PHE A 411 91.39 81.28 -55.95
C PHE A 411 92.43 81.04 -57.06
N LEU A 412 92.12 80.15 -58.01
CA LEU A 412 92.97 79.95 -59.18
C LEU A 412 93.05 81.20 -60.06
N GLY A 413 91.94 81.94 -60.21
CA GLY A 413 91.91 83.23 -60.90
C GLY A 413 92.76 84.29 -60.20
N GLN A 414 92.71 84.38 -58.87
CA GLN A 414 93.57 85.26 -58.07
C GLN A 414 95.04 84.89 -58.20
N LEU A 415 95.38 83.59 -58.21
CA LEU A 415 96.74 83.11 -58.48
C LEU A 415 97.22 83.49 -59.89
N VAL A 416 96.39 83.31 -60.91
CA VAL A 416 96.70 83.71 -62.30
C VAL A 416 96.89 85.23 -62.39
N ASN A 417 96.04 86.01 -61.73
CA ASN A 417 96.16 87.47 -61.70
C ASN A 417 97.42 87.90 -60.93
N GLN A 418 97.77 87.28 -59.81
CA GLN A 418 99.03 87.55 -59.11
C GLN A 418 100.25 87.23 -59.98
N VAL A 419 100.26 86.10 -60.70
CA VAL A 419 101.36 85.77 -61.64
C VAL A 419 101.39 86.76 -62.81
N SER A 420 100.23 87.22 -63.28
CA SER A 420 100.12 88.21 -64.36
C SER A 420 100.56 89.60 -63.91
N ASP A 421 100.22 90.03 -62.70
CA ASP A 421 100.71 91.26 -62.07
C ASP A 421 102.21 91.16 -61.79
N THR A 422 102.73 89.99 -61.43
CA THR A 422 104.18 89.79 -61.30
C THR A 422 104.88 89.92 -62.66
N ASN A 423 104.25 89.44 -63.75
CA ASN A 423 104.72 89.68 -65.12
C ASN A 423 104.56 91.14 -65.58
N ALA A 424 103.52 91.85 -65.12
CA ALA A 424 103.33 93.28 -65.41
C ALA A 424 104.35 94.14 -64.64
N PHE A 425 104.63 93.80 -63.38
CA PHE A 425 105.70 94.43 -62.59
C PHE A 425 107.09 94.18 -63.19
N GLN A 426 107.37 92.98 -63.71
CA GLN A 426 108.61 92.73 -64.46
C GLN A 426 108.69 93.53 -65.77
N ASN A 427 107.56 93.88 -66.41
CA ASN A 427 107.54 94.70 -67.62
C ASN A 427 107.61 96.22 -67.34
N VAL A 428 107.20 96.69 -66.15
CA VAL A 428 107.25 98.11 -65.77
C VAL A 428 108.62 98.51 -65.20
N GLU A 429 109.37 97.60 -64.57
CA GLU A 429 110.76 97.85 -64.13
C GLU A 429 111.79 97.87 -65.28
N ALA A 430 111.41 97.47 -66.49
CA ALA A 430 112.32 97.40 -67.63
C ALA A 430 112.44 98.70 -68.44
N ASN A 431 111.73 99.78 -68.10
CA ASN A 431 111.75 100.97 -68.94
C ASN A 431 111.50 102.29 -68.18
N TYR A 432 112.52 102.84 -67.50
CA TYR A 432 112.90 104.27 -67.58
C TYR A 432 114.18 104.61 -66.76
N PRO A 433 115.22 105.19 -67.39
CA PRO A 433 116.36 105.83 -66.70
C PRO A 433 116.34 107.37 -66.83
N GLY A 434 116.72 108.10 -65.77
CA GLY A 434 117.21 109.50 -65.87
C GLY A 434 116.51 110.56 -65.00
N LYS A 435 117.31 111.45 -64.39
CA LYS A 435 116.92 112.58 -63.53
C LYS A 435 116.43 113.80 -64.33
N HIS A 436 115.28 114.38 -63.95
CA HIS A 436 115.04 115.81 -63.63
C HIS A 436 113.65 116.01 -63.07
#